data_AF-F3BY59-F1
#
_entry.id   AF-F3BY59-F1
#
_cell.length_a   1.000
_cell.length_b   1.000
_cell.length_c   1.000
_cell.angle_alpha   90.00
_cell.angle_beta   90.00
_cell.angle_gamma   90.00
#
_symmetry.space_group_name_H-M   'P 1'
#
loop_
_entity.id
_entity.type
_entity.pdbx_description
1 polymer ?
#
loop_
_entity_poly.entity_id
_entity_poly.type
_entity_poly.pdbx_seq_one_letter_code
_entity_poly.pdbx_strand_id
1 'polypeptide(L)'
;MPVTRKVSSASFVTPAPEASQSYSYSNLEGTDSARNELAEEVALAIAYNGISQAVMLVSPTDLEDFIVGFSLGSGIIASHDEIYDFKISGCGSAMQAEVEIASRAFWKLKQQRRQLAGTSGCGLCGVEAVEQALPDLKALPGAPLPPIEWLEGLRQRIGE
;
A
#
# COMPACT_ATOMS: atom_id res chain seq x y z
N MET A 1 31.69 4.55 -4.26
CA MET A 1 31.18 5.76 -4.92
C MET A 1 29.71 5.89 -4.56
N PRO A 2 29.29 6.93 -3.83
CA PRO A 2 27.88 7.09 -3.49
C PRO A 2 27.14 7.51 -4.76
N VAL A 3 26.26 6.63 -5.24
CA VAL A 3 25.33 6.95 -6.33
C VAL A 3 24.19 7.73 -5.69
N THR A 4 24.26 9.06 -5.70
CA THR A 4 23.12 9.93 -5.37
C THR A 4 22.07 9.77 -6.47
N ARG A 5 21.10 8.86 -6.26
CA ARG A 5 19.89 8.75 -7.09
C ARG A 5 18.87 9.76 -6.56
N LYS A 6 18.54 10.75 -7.39
CA LYS A 6 17.38 11.61 -7.16
C LYS A 6 16.14 10.74 -7.32
N VAL A 7 15.41 10.52 -6.23
CA VAL A 7 13.99 10.16 -6.30
C VAL A 7 13.31 11.38 -6.93
N SER A 8 13.05 11.29 -8.22
CA SER A 8 12.27 12.29 -8.92
C SER A 8 10.82 11.95 -8.67
N SER A 9 10.21 12.61 -7.68
CA SER A 9 8.77 12.65 -7.49
C SER A 9 8.16 13.39 -8.67
N ALA A 10 8.06 12.73 -9.83
CA ALA A 10 7.21 13.20 -10.90
C ALA A 10 5.79 12.91 -10.43
N SER A 11 5.13 13.90 -9.84
CA SER A 11 3.71 13.86 -9.56
C SER A 11 2.99 13.60 -10.87
N PHE A 12 2.66 12.34 -11.14
CA PHE A 12 1.75 11.98 -12.20
C PHE A 12 0.38 12.48 -11.76
N VAL A 13 -0.01 13.64 -12.31
CA VAL A 13 -1.40 14.09 -12.26
C VAL A 13 -2.18 13.17 -13.20
N THR A 14 -2.55 12.01 -12.69
CA THR A 14 -3.59 11.19 -13.30
C THR A 14 -4.89 11.96 -13.08
N PRO A 15 -5.70 12.24 -14.13
CA PRO A 15 -7.00 12.84 -13.90
C PRO A 15 -7.76 11.96 -12.91
N ALA A 16 -8.32 12.58 -11.87
CA ALA A 16 -9.12 11.89 -10.87
C ALA A 16 -10.13 10.98 -11.60
N PRO A 17 -10.24 9.70 -11.22
CA PRO A 17 -11.27 8.86 -11.80
C PRO A 17 -12.65 9.47 -11.52
N GLU A 18 -13.63 9.08 -12.32
CA GLU A 18 -14.94 9.71 -12.50
C GLU A 18 -15.83 9.78 -11.23
N ALA A 19 -15.32 9.37 -10.06
CA ALA A 19 -16.05 9.13 -8.82
C ALA A 19 -15.77 10.14 -7.69
N SER A 20 -15.04 11.23 -7.93
CA SER A 20 -15.10 12.45 -7.07
C SER A 20 -16.45 13.19 -7.21
N GLN A 21 -17.55 12.45 -7.29
CA GLN A 21 -18.89 13.02 -7.42
C GLN A 21 -19.40 13.40 -6.03
N SER A 22 -19.82 14.65 -5.89
CA SER A 22 -20.56 15.10 -4.72
C SER A 22 -21.90 14.37 -4.69
N TYR A 23 -22.10 13.50 -3.70
CA TYR A 23 -23.35 12.76 -3.54
C TYR A 23 -24.34 13.60 -2.74
N SER A 24 -25.57 13.72 -3.23
CA SER A 24 -26.67 14.27 -2.44
C SER A 24 -27.34 13.15 -1.66
N TYR A 25 -27.50 13.34 -0.35
CA TYR A 25 -28.32 12.47 0.48
C TYR A 25 -29.50 13.27 1.05
N SER A 26 -30.59 12.56 1.32
CA SER A 26 -31.76 13.11 2.01
C SER A 26 -31.94 12.36 3.32
N ASN A 27 -32.32 13.07 4.37
CA ASN A 27 -32.74 12.42 5.60
C ASN A 27 -34.03 11.62 5.36
N LEU A 28 -34.28 10.61 6.20
CA LEU A 28 -35.40 9.66 6.03
C LEU A 28 -36.77 10.36 5.96
N GLU A 29 -36.92 11.51 6.63
CA GLU A 29 -38.13 12.33 6.63
C GLU A 29 -38.30 13.19 5.35
N GLY A 30 -37.29 13.23 4.49
CA GLY A 30 -37.30 13.98 3.22
C GLY A 30 -37.27 15.51 3.36
N THR A 31 -37.06 16.01 4.58
CA THR A 31 -37.10 17.44 4.94
C THR A 31 -35.78 18.17 4.73
N ASP A 32 -34.66 17.45 4.76
CA ASP A 32 -33.31 17.98 4.55
C ASP A 32 -32.56 17.17 3.50
N SER A 33 -31.89 17.90 2.60
CA SER A 33 -30.97 17.35 1.61
C SER A 33 -29.63 18.05 1.70
N ALA A 34 -28.56 17.29 1.78
CA ALA A 34 -27.20 17.80 1.87
C ALA A 34 -26.27 17.09 0.89
N ARG A 35 -25.15 17.73 0.58
CA ARG A 35 -24.09 17.17 -0.27
C ARG A 35 -22.96 16.67 0.59
N ASN A 36 -22.41 15.52 0.24
CA ASN A 36 -21.23 14.98 0.90
C ASN A 36 -20.24 14.42 -0.14
N GLU A 37 -18.96 14.57 0.15
CA GLU A 37 -17.90 13.94 -0.62
C GLU A 37 -17.68 12.52 -0.08
N LEU A 38 -17.54 11.56 -0.99
CA LEU A 38 -17.23 10.18 -0.63
C LEU A 38 -15.77 9.89 -0.92
N ALA A 39 -15.14 9.12 -0.03
CA ALA A 39 -13.80 8.62 -0.26
C ALA A 39 -13.80 7.68 -1.47
N GLU A 40 -12.81 7.85 -2.34
CA GLU A 40 -12.63 7.04 -3.53
C GLU A 40 -11.68 5.86 -3.27
N GLU A 41 -12.00 4.71 -3.86
CA GLU A 41 -11.15 3.53 -3.87
C GLU A 41 -11.02 2.96 -5.28
N VAL A 42 -9.81 2.54 -5.63
CA VAL A 42 -9.48 1.84 -6.87
C VAL A 42 -8.84 0.50 -6.56
N ALA A 43 -9.08 -0.49 -7.42
CA ALA A 43 -8.40 -1.76 -7.34
C ALA A 43 -6.98 -1.63 -7.92
N LEU A 44 -5.97 -1.67 -7.06
CA LEU A 44 -4.56 -1.67 -7.46
C LEU A 44 -4.01 -3.10 -7.51
N ALA A 45 -3.71 -3.59 -8.71
CA ALA A 45 -3.00 -4.84 -8.93
C ALA A 45 -1.49 -4.61 -8.87
N ILE A 46 -0.78 -5.31 -7.97
CA ILE A 46 0.66 -5.17 -7.77
C ILE A 46 1.37 -6.41 -8.27
N ALA A 47 2.35 -6.22 -9.17
CA ALA A 47 3.19 -7.28 -9.69
C ALA A 47 4.68 -6.97 -9.50
N TYR A 48 5.46 -7.95 -9.07
CA TYR A 48 6.92 -7.83 -8.90
C TYR A 48 7.65 -8.66 -9.95
N ASN A 49 8.49 -8.02 -10.76
CA ASN A 49 9.24 -8.62 -11.88
C ASN A 49 8.37 -9.58 -12.71
N GLY A 50 7.13 -9.15 -13.03
CA GLY A 50 6.15 -9.91 -13.81
C GLY A 50 5.30 -10.94 -13.05
N ILE A 51 5.45 -11.06 -11.73
CA ILE A 51 4.63 -11.96 -10.90
C ILE A 51 3.55 -11.15 -10.17
N SER A 52 2.28 -11.41 -10.48
CA SER A 52 1.14 -10.87 -9.73
C SER A 52 1.19 -11.35 -8.28
N GLN A 53 1.13 -10.38 -7.36
CA GLN A 53 1.28 -10.60 -5.92
C GLN A 53 0.00 -10.31 -5.15
N ALA A 54 -0.65 -9.18 -5.41
CA ALA A 54 -1.84 -8.76 -4.69
C ALA A 54 -2.72 -7.84 -5.51
N VAL A 55 -4.00 -7.76 -5.13
CA VAL A 55 -4.92 -6.70 -5.54
C VAL A 55 -5.48 -6.09 -4.27
N MET A 56 -5.39 -4.76 -4.14
CA MET A 56 -5.88 -4.03 -2.97
C MET A 56 -6.81 -2.90 -3.40
N LEU A 57 -7.86 -2.64 -2.62
CA LEU A 57 -8.62 -1.40 -2.72
C LEU A 57 -7.83 -0.32 -1.98
N VAL A 58 -7.52 0.76 -2.70
CA VAL A 58 -6.69 1.86 -2.19
C VAL A 58 -7.27 3.19 -2.65
N SER A 59 -7.02 4.25 -1.91
CA SER A 59 -7.24 5.60 -2.44
C SER A 59 -6.31 5.81 -3.64
N PRO A 60 -6.76 6.43 -4.74
CA PRO A 60 -5.98 6.62 -5.97
C PRO A 60 -4.92 7.73 -5.85
N THR A 61 -4.38 7.94 -4.66
CA THR A 61 -3.40 8.98 -4.31
C THR A 61 -2.19 8.33 -3.64
N ASP A 62 -1.03 8.94 -3.78
CA ASP A 62 0.24 8.50 -3.14
C ASP A 62 0.55 7.00 -3.36
N LEU A 63 0.21 6.48 -4.53
CA LEU A 63 0.33 5.07 -4.86
C LEU A 63 1.77 4.55 -4.79
N GLU A 64 2.75 5.42 -5.08
CA GLU A 64 4.17 5.09 -4.96
C GLU A 64 4.55 4.79 -3.50
N ASP A 65 4.14 5.67 -2.59
CA ASP A 65 4.36 5.51 -1.15
C ASP A 65 3.61 4.29 -0.62
N PHE A 66 2.39 4.07 -1.11
CA PHE A 66 1.63 2.86 -0.81
C PHE A 66 2.39 1.60 -1.26
N ILE A 67 2.92 1.55 -2.48
CA ILE A 67 3.65 0.39 -3.00
C ILE A 67 4.92 0.14 -2.17
N VAL A 68 5.67 1.18 -1.83
CA VAL A 68 6.89 1.05 -1.00
C VAL A 68 6.52 0.54 0.40
N GLY A 69 5.52 1.16 1.04
CA GLY A 69 5.03 0.76 2.36
C GLY A 69 4.48 -0.67 2.37
N PHE A 70 3.69 -1.04 1.36
CA PHE A 70 3.20 -2.40 1.16
C PHE A 70 4.36 -3.39 0.99
N SER A 71 5.36 -3.05 0.16
CA SER A 71 6.52 -3.92 -0.08
C SER A 71 7.33 -4.19 1.19
N LEU A 72 7.50 -3.17 2.04
CA LEU A 72 8.19 -3.29 3.33
C LEU A 72 7.34 -4.05 4.36
N GLY A 73 6.09 -3.65 4.52
CA GLY A 73 5.17 -4.21 5.51
C GLY A 73 4.82 -5.67 5.25
N SER A 74 4.81 -6.09 3.99
CA SER A 74 4.64 -7.50 3.59
C SER A 74 5.95 -8.30 3.58
N GLY A 75 7.10 -7.66 3.86
CA GLY A 75 8.41 -8.31 3.87
C GLY A 75 8.90 -8.77 2.50
N ILE A 76 8.35 -8.23 1.41
CA ILE A 76 8.80 -8.49 0.04
C ILE A 76 10.21 -7.93 -0.15
N ILE A 77 10.45 -6.73 0.39
CA ILE A 77 11.76 -6.08 0.43
C ILE A 77 12.17 -5.78 1.88
N ALA A 78 13.49 -5.71 2.13
CA ALA A 78 14.04 -5.35 3.44
C ALA A 78 14.46 -3.87 3.53
N SER A 79 14.70 -3.22 2.40
CA SER A 79 14.99 -1.78 2.28
C SER A 79 14.38 -1.26 0.99
N HIS A 80 14.05 0.03 0.97
CA HIS A 80 13.62 0.74 -0.24
C HIS A 80 14.64 0.63 -1.40
N ASP A 81 15.93 0.47 -1.09
CA ASP A 81 17.00 0.31 -2.11
C ASP A 81 16.86 -0.97 -2.94
N GLU A 82 16.05 -1.93 -2.48
CA GLU A 82 15.76 -3.15 -3.22
C GLU A 82 14.69 -2.94 -4.31
N ILE A 83 14.03 -1.77 -4.37
CA ILE A 83 13.18 -1.35 -5.50
C ILE A 83 14.04 -0.58 -6.50
N TYR A 84 14.06 -1.04 -7.74
CA TYR A 84 14.81 -0.42 -8.83
C TYR A 84 13.97 0.54 -9.67
N ASP A 85 12.72 0.17 -9.91
CA ASP A 85 11.76 0.95 -10.67
C ASP A 85 10.34 0.50 -10.32
N PHE A 86 9.35 1.33 -10.58
CA PHE A 86 7.97 0.88 -10.69
C PHE A 86 7.21 1.72 -11.70
N LYS A 87 6.23 1.11 -12.36
CA LYS A 87 5.38 1.76 -13.35
C LYS A 87 3.94 1.55 -12.97
N ILE A 88 3.24 2.67 -12.79
CA ILE A 88 1.81 2.67 -12.52
C ILE A 88 1.09 2.98 -13.83
N SER A 89 0.07 2.18 -14.12
CA SER A 89 -0.75 2.30 -15.31
C SER A 89 -2.21 1.94 -15.00
N GLY A 90 -3.11 2.23 -15.94
CA GLY A 90 -4.54 2.01 -15.78
C GLY A 90 -5.33 3.31 -15.73
N CYS A 91 -6.66 3.19 -15.72
CA CYS A 91 -7.56 4.32 -15.57
C CYS A 91 -8.86 3.87 -14.89
N GLY A 92 -9.58 4.81 -14.28
CA GLY A 92 -10.84 4.49 -13.64
C GLY A 92 -10.64 3.71 -12.34
N SER A 93 -11.48 2.69 -12.16
CA SER A 93 -11.56 1.86 -10.95
C SER A 93 -10.49 0.77 -10.84
N ALA A 94 -9.60 0.64 -11.83
CA ALA A 94 -8.55 -0.38 -11.83
C ALA A 94 -7.20 0.19 -12.27
N MET A 95 -6.19 -0.04 -11.44
CA MET A 95 -4.80 0.35 -11.68
C MET A 95 -3.87 -0.85 -11.54
N GLN A 96 -2.72 -0.77 -12.18
CA GLN A 96 -1.67 -1.78 -12.15
C GLN A 96 -0.33 -1.14 -11.84
N ALA A 97 0.36 -1.69 -10.85
CA ALA A 97 1.74 -1.39 -10.50
C ALA A 97 2.65 -2.55 -10.92
N GLU A 98 3.56 -2.28 -11.85
CA GLU A 98 4.68 -3.18 -12.15
C GLU A 98 5.93 -2.70 -11.43
N VAL A 99 6.42 -3.47 -10.47
CA VAL A 99 7.55 -3.13 -9.61
C VAL A 99 8.74 -3.99 -9.99
N GLU A 100 9.87 -3.36 -10.26
CA GLU A 100 11.16 -4.03 -10.45
C GLU A 100 11.92 -4.03 -9.12
N ILE A 101 12.20 -5.22 -8.59
CA ILE A 101 12.96 -5.43 -7.36
C ILE A 101 14.25 -6.20 -7.60
N ALA A 102 15.18 -6.06 -6.65
CA ALA A 102 16.43 -6.77 -6.60
C ALA A 102 16.23 -8.29 -6.69
N SER A 103 17.12 -8.99 -7.42
CA SER A 103 17.00 -10.43 -7.68
C SER A 103 16.92 -11.27 -6.40
N ARG A 104 17.55 -10.82 -5.30
CA ARG A 104 17.48 -11.47 -3.99
C ARG A 104 16.07 -11.44 -3.41
N ALA A 105 15.42 -10.27 -3.42
CA ALA A 105 14.04 -10.10 -2.97
C ALA A 105 13.08 -10.92 -3.86
N PHE A 106 13.26 -10.86 -5.19
CA PHE A 106 12.47 -11.66 -6.13
C PHE A 106 12.61 -13.17 -5.92
N TRP A 107 13.81 -13.66 -5.57
CA TRP A 107 14.03 -15.08 -5.29
C TRP A 107 13.30 -15.53 -4.01
N LYS A 108 13.35 -14.71 -2.95
CA LYS A 108 12.59 -14.96 -1.70
C LYS A 108 11.09 -15.01 -1.95
N LEU A 109 10.56 -14.05 -2.72
CA LEU A 109 9.14 -13.98 -3.09
C LEU A 109 8.68 -15.29 -3.75
N LYS A 110 9.45 -15.80 -4.72
CA LYS A 110 9.16 -17.08 -5.39
C LYS A 110 9.27 -18.29 -4.46
N GLN A 111 10.12 -18.23 -3.44
CA GLN A 111 10.24 -19.30 -2.46
C GLN A 111 9.01 -19.36 -1.56
N GLN A 112 8.58 -18.22 -1.01
CA GLN A 112 7.36 -18.11 -0.20
C GLN A 112 6.12 -18.57 -0.96
N ARG A 113 5.96 -18.14 -2.22
CA ARG A 113 4.78 -18.54 -3.02
C ARG A 113 4.73 -20.04 -3.31
N ARG A 114 5.87 -20.70 -3.47
CA ARG A 114 5.94 -22.16 -3.66
C ARG A 114 5.56 -22.93 -2.39
N GLN A 115 5.78 -22.34 -1.22
CA GLN A 115 5.31 -22.90 0.06
C GLN A 115 3.78 -22.74 0.19
N LEU A 116 3.21 -21.65 -0.35
CA LEU A 116 1.77 -21.34 -0.31
C LEU A 116 0.91 -22.06 -1.37
N ALA A 117 1.48 -22.49 -2.50
CA ALA A 117 0.73 -23.08 -3.61
C ALA A 117 0.02 -24.42 -3.28
N GLY A 118 0.22 -24.97 -2.07
CA GLY A 118 -0.51 -26.13 -1.56
C GLY A 118 -1.85 -25.82 -0.87
N THR A 119 -2.19 -24.55 -0.63
CA THR A 119 -3.40 -24.15 0.13
C THR A 119 -4.32 -23.27 -0.73
N SER A 120 -5.33 -23.87 -1.37
CA SER A 120 -6.32 -23.14 -2.20
C SER A 120 -7.48 -22.49 -1.40
N GLY A 121 -7.30 -22.27 -0.10
CA GLY A 121 -8.28 -21.61 0.78
C GLY A 121 -7.94 -20.15 1.05
N CYS A 122 -8.77 -19.44 1.84
CA CYS A 122 -8.62 -18.03 2.25
C CYS A 122 -7.32 -17.67 3.02
N GLY A 123 -6.28 -18.51 2.97
CA GLY A 123 -4.94 -18.22 3.47
C GLY A 123 -4.79 -18.19 4.98
N LEU A 124 -5.84 -18.50 5.75
CA LEU A 124 -5.83 -18.46 7.22
C LEU A 124 -6.38 -19.73 7.88
N CYS A 125 -6.94 -20.67 7.11
CA CYS A 125 -7.58 -21.87 7.66
C CYS A 125 -6.61 -23.06 7.91
N GLY A 126 -5.30 -22.83 7.84
CA GLY A 126 -4.26 -23.83 8.12
C GLY A 126 -3.25 -23.34 9.16
N VAL A 127 -2.68 -24.24 9.95
CA VAL A 127 -1.72 -23.92 11.03
C VAL A 127 -0.49 -23.17 10.49
N GLU A 128 0.05 -23.60 9.34
CA GLU A 128 1.15 -22.89 8.65
C GLU A 128 0.76 -21.47 8.21
N ALA A 129 -0.51 -21.26 7.89
CA ALA A 129 -1.04 -19.98 7.47
C ALA A 129 -1.19 -19.00 8.66
N VAL A 130 -1.43 -19.52 9.87
CA VAL A 130 -1.44 -18.73 11.12
C VAL A 130 -0.02 -18.33 11.53
N GLU A 131 0.95 -19.24 11.44
CA GLU A 131 2.36 -18.90 11.70
C GLU A 131 2.89 -17.86 10.72
N GLN A 132 2.47 -17.91 9.45
CA GLN A 132 2.79 -16.89 8.46
C GLN A 132 2.06 -15.55 8.72
N ALA A 133 0.86 -15.59 9.30
CA ALA A 133 0.15 -14.38 9.72
C ALA A 133 0.77 -13.72 10.96
N LEU A 134 1.50 -14.49 11.78
CA LEU A 134 2.19 -14.03 12.99
C LEU A 134 3.69 -14.38 12.91
N PRO A 135 4.45 -13.73 12.00
CA PRO A 135 5.86 -14.00 11.84
C PRO A 135 6.63 -13.68 13.13
N ASP A 136 7.74 -14.38 13.37
CA ASP A 136 8.66 -14.04 14.44
C ASP A 136 9.33 -12.69 14.15
N LEU A 137 8.87 -11.65 14.84
CA LEU A 137 9.36 -10.29 14.66
C LEU A 137 10.56 -10.04 15.56
N LYS A 138 11.65 -9.56 14.96
CA LYS A 138 12.84 -9.15 15.71
C LYS A 138 12.48 -8.00 16.65
N ALA A 139 12.62 -8.24 17.96
CA ALA A 139 12.49 -7.18 18.96
C ALA A 139 13.49 -6.05 18.66
N LEU A 140 12.97 -4.83 18.57
CA LEU A 140 13.79 -3.63 18.39
C LEU A 140 14.48 -3.28 19.72
N PRO A 141 15.69 -2.71 19.68
CA PRO A 141 16.31 -2.17 20.89
C PRO A 141 15.43 -1.07 21.48
N GLY A 142 15.43 -0.94 22.81
CA GLY A 142 14.74 0.16 23.47
C GLY A 142 15.27 1.50 22.98
N ALA A 143 14.36 2.44 22.70
CA ALA A 143 14.68 3.82 22.35
C ALA A 143 14.08 4.76 23.40
N PRO A 144 14.71 5.92 23.67
CA PRO A 144 14.08 6.93 24.52
C PRO A 144 12.74 7.36 23.91
N LEU A 145 11.79 7.72 24.78
CA LEU A 145 10.53 8.29 24.32
C LEU A 145 10.80 9.58 23.53
N PRO A 146 10.01 9.87 22.49
CA PRO A 146 10.12 11.14 21.78
C PRO A 146 9.83 12.30 22.75
N PRO A 147 10.46 13.47 22.54
CA PRO A 147 10.17 14.67 23.32
C PRO A 147 8.68 15.02 23.26
N ILE A 148 8.10 15.42 24.39
CA ILE A 148 6.65 15.66 24.50
C ILE A 148 6.20 16.82 23.61
N GLU A 149 7.05 17.80 23.39
CA GLU A 149 6.81 18.94 22.50
C GLU A 149 6.48 18.52 21.06
N TRP A 150 6.92 17.34 20.61
CA TRP A 150 6.57 16.83 19.27
C TRP A 150 5.10 16.41 19.17
N LEU A 151 4.49 16.06 20.30
CA LEU A 151 3.12 15.56 20.41
C LEU A 151 2.12 16.68 20.72
N GLU A 152 2.58 17.87 21.10
CA GLU A 152 1.72 19.01 21.34
C GLU A 152 0.92 19.35 20.07
N GLY A 153 -0.40 19.45 20.23
CA GLY A 153 -1.33 19.75 19.14
C GLY A 153 -1.39 18.71 18.02
N LEU A 154 -0.87 17.49 18.22
CA LEU A 154 -0.77 16.49 17.14
C LEU A 154 -2.13 16.14 16.52
N ARG A 155 -3.20 16.06 17.32
CA ARG A 155 -4.55 15.76 16.81
C ARG A 155 -5.07 16.84 15.87
N GLN A 156 -4.82 18.10 16.19
CA GLN A 156 -5.20 19.25 15.36
C GLN A 156 -4.43 19.21 14.04
N ARG A 157 -3.12 18.96 14.11
CA ARG A 157 -2.22 18.88 12.95
C ARG A 157 -2.51 17.70 12.01
N ILE A 158 -3.10 16.60 12.50
CA ILE A 158 -3.51 15.44 11.68
C ILE A 158 -4.88 15.69 11.02
N GLY A 159 -5.72 16.52 11.63
CA GLY A 159 -7.04 16.87 11.11
C GLY A 159 -7.06 18.07 10.17
N GLU A 160 -5.94 18.75 10.01
CA GLU A 160 -5.68 19.83 9.03
C GLU A 160 -5.18 19.24 7.70
#